data_AF-A0A8J5F7I5-F1
#
_entry.id   AF-A0A8J5F7I5-F1
#
_cell.length_a   1.000
_cell.length_b   1.000
_cell.length_c   1.000
_cell.angle_alpha   90.00
_cell.angle_beta   90.00
_cell.angle_gamma   90.00
#
_symmetry.space_group_name_H-M   'P 1'
#
loop_
_entity.id
_entity.type
_entity.pdbx_description
1 polymer ?
#
loop_
_entity_poly.entity_id
_entity_poly.type
_entity_poly.pdbx_seq_one_letter_code
_entity_poly.pdbx_strand_id
1 'polypeptide(L)'
;MIKKSSKRKRTPPISNQQMGVAESGVLEREQEKKILVDWILSEDDASMNRVSVIALTGMGGLGNTTVAHLMYKDLRVKSYFDLRGWISVSEHFDVAALS
;
A
#
# COMPACT_ATOMS: atom_id res chain seq x y z
N MET A 1 39.06 47.60 -2.84
CA MET A 1 39.14 46.33 -2.07
C MET A 1 38.18 45.31 -2.66
N ILE A 2 38.72 44.23 -3.22
CA ILE A 2 37.98 43.19 -3.96
C ILE A 2 37.60 42.08 -2.97
N LYS A 3 36.32 41.79 -2.79
CA LYS A 3 35.86 40.56 -2.11
C LYS A 3 35.53 39.51 -3.17
N LYS A 4 36.36 38.47 -3.27
CA LYS A 4 36.12 37.28 -4.11
C LYS A 4 35.00 36.44 -3.49
N SER A 5 33.99 36.07 -4.27
CA SER A 5 32.96 35.10 -3.90
C SER A 5 33.10 33.85 -4.78
N SER A 6 33.33 32.70 -4.14
CA SER A 6 33.58 31.41 -4.76
C SER A 6 32.32 30.86 -5.43
N LYS A 7 32.31 30.79 -6.77
CA LYS A 7 31.23 30.14 -7.53
C LYS A 7 31.41 28.63 -7.47
N ARG A 8 30.51 27.95 -6.75
CA ARG A 8 30.40 26.48 -6.75
C ARG A 8 30.07 26.00 -8.17
N LYS A 9 30.98 25.24 -8.79
CA LYS A 9 30.75 24.58 -10.08
C LYS A 9 29.65 23.52 -9.89
N ARG A 10 28.50 23.68 -10.54
CA ARG A 10 27.49 22.63 -10.64
C ARG A 10 27.96 21.66 -11.71
N THR A 11 28.26 20.43 -11.32
CA THR A 11 28.45 19.31 -12.25
C THR A 11 27.11 19.03 -12.95
N PRO A 12 27.09 18.71 -14.25
CA PRO A 12 25.87 18.30 -14.93
C PRO A 12 25.38 16.99 -14.31
N PRO A 13 24.06 16.79 -14.13
CA PRO A 13 23.55 15.48 -13.73
C PRO A 13 23.95 14.44 -14.78
N ILE A 14 24.48 13.33 -14.29
CA ILE A 14 24.93 12.19 -15.08
C ILE A 14 23.76 11.68 -15.92
N SER A 15 24.06 11.51 -17.21
CA SER A 15 23.26 10.95 -18.28
C SER A 15 22.64 9.59 -17.95
N ASN A 16 21.39 9.43 -18.38
CA ASN A 16 20.68 8.20 -18.71
C ASN A 16 20.67 7.08 -17.65
N GLN A 17 19.65 7.12 -16.79
CA GLN A 17 18.88 5.91 -16.51
C GLN A 17 17.42 6.21 -16.80
N GLN A 18 16.96 5.67 -17.92
CA GLN A 18 15.54 5.54 -18.21
C GLN A 18 14.91 4.91 -16.97
N MET A 19 14.01 5.64 -16.33
CA MET A 19 13.12 5.10 -15.31
C MET A 19 12.27 4.06 -16.03
N GLY A 20 12.78 2.83 -16.09
CA GLY A 20 11.95 1.68 -16.39
C GLY A 20 10.92 1.64 -15.29
N VAL A 21 9.72 2.11 -15.59
CA VAL A 21 8.53 1.74 -14.82
C VAL A 21 8.57 0.22 -14.79
N ALA A 22 8.92 -0.33 -13.62
CA ALA A 22 9.15 -1.75 -13.46
C ALA A 22 7.81 -2.48 -13.64
N GLU A 23 7.52 -2.91 -14.87
CA GLU A 23 6.36 -3.75 -15.17
C GLU A 23 6.32 -5.00 -14.26
N SER A 24 7.51 -5.53 -13.88
CA SER A 24 7.67 -6.61 -12.90
C SER A 24 7.03 -6.30 -11.55
N GLY A 25 7.21 -5.08 -11.03
CA GLY A 25 6.67 -4.70 -9.73
C GLY A 25 5.15 -4.65 -9.73
N VAL A 26 4.53 -4.25 -10.84
CA VAL A 26 3.07 -4.23 -10.97
C VAL A 26 2.52 -5.66 -11.01
N LEU A 27 3.17 -6.56 -11.75
CA LEU A 27 2.79 -7.97 -11.84
C LEU A 27 2.91 -8.70 -10.49
N GLU A 28 3.97 -8.44 -9.72
CA GLU A 28 4.17 -9.01 -8.39
C GLU A 28 3.05 -8.59 -7.41
N ARG A 29 2.61 -7.32 -7.47
CA ARG A 29 1.51 -6.84 -6.60
C ARG A 29 0.16 -7.39 -6.99
N GLU A 30 -0.08 -7.60 -8.28
CA GLU A 30 -1.30 -8.26 -8.74
C GLU A 30 -1.37 -9.71 -8.23
N GLN A 31 -0.24 -10.40 -8.21
CA GLN A 31 -0.15 -11.76 -7.65
C GLN A 31 -0.35 -11.77 -6.13
N GLU A 32 0.30 -10.87 -5.40
CA GLU A 32 0.13 -10.71 -3.95
C GLU A 32 -1.33 -10.43 -3.59
N LYS A 33 -1.96 -9.45 -4.26
CA LYS A 33 -3.39 -9.14 -4.12
C LYS A 33 -4.26 -10.37 -4.37
N LYS A 34 -3.99 -11.14 -5.43
CA LYS A 34 -4.78 -12.31 -5.78
C LYS A 34 -4.81 -13.33 -4.63
N ILE A 35 -3.64 -13.66 -4.07
CA ILE A 35 -3.52 -14.59 -2.93
C ILE A 35 -4.35 -14.10 -1.74
N LEU A 36 -4.21 -12.82 -1.38
CA LEU A 36 -4.91 -12.26 -0.23
C LEU A 36 -6.43 -12.18 -0.42
N VAL A 37 -6.90 -11.94 -1.65
CA VAL A 37 -8.33 -12.00 -1.97
C VAL A 37 -8.84 -13.44 -1.88
N ASP A 38 -8.08 -14.41 -2.36
CA ASP A 38 -8.51 -15.81 -2.27
C ASP A 38 -8.58 -16.27 -0.80
N TRP A 39 -7.70 -15.76 0.07
CA TRP A 39 -7.74 -16.01 1.52
C TRP A 39 -8.91 -15.35 2.24
N ILE A 40 -9.21 -14.07 1.95
CA ILE A 40 -10.31 -13.38 2.67
C ILE A 40 -11.70 -13.89 2.25
N LEU A 41 -11.77 -14.54 1.10
CA LEU A 41 -12.99 -15.13 0.55
C LEU A 41 -13.09 -16.65 0.81
N SER A 42 -12.11 -17.26 1.47
CA SER A 42 -12.18 -18.70 1.78
C SER A 42 -13.19 -18.95 2.91
N GLU A 43 -14.03 -19.98 2.72
CA GLU A 43 -15.13 -20.32 3.63
C GLU A 43 -14.73 -21.38 4.68
N ASP A 44 -13.43 -21.59 4.91
CA ASP A 44 -12.88 -22.72 5.68
C ASP A 44 -13.36 -22.80 7.15
N ASP A 45 -14.13 -21.82 7.65
CA ASP A 45 -14.64 -21.81 9.03
C ASP A 45 -16.12 -21.37 9.14
N ALA A 46 -16.93 -21.49 8.07
CA ALA A 46 -18.35 -21.08 8.05
C ALA A 46 -19.24 -21.76 9.12
N SER A 47 -18.74 -22.83 9.76
CA SER A 47 -19.42 -23.54 10.85
C SER A 47 -19.21 -22.94 12.25
N MET A 48 -18.27 -22.02 12.42
CA MET A 48 -18.02 -21.32 13.67
C MET A 48 -17.99 -19.83 13.40
N ASN A 49 -18.94 -19.09 13.97
CA ASN A 49 -19.16 -17.65 13.87
C ASN A 49 -17.90 -16.81 14.23
N ARG A 50 -16.85 -16.87 13.42
CA ARG A 50 -15.50 -16.39 13.69
C ARG A 50 -15.13 -15.28 12.73
N VAL A 51 -14.39 -14.30 13.25
CA VAL A 51 -13.87 -13.17 12.48
C VAL A 51 -12.50 -13.55 11.92
N SER A 52 -12.33 -13.43 10.60
CA SER A 52 -11.04 -13.59 9.93
C SER A 52 -10.30 -12.25 9.84
N VAL A 53 -8.98 -12.25 10.09
CA VAL A 53 -8.14 -11.04 10.06
C VAL A 53 -6.87 -11.32 9.25
N ILE A 54 -6.57 -10.44 8.29
CA ILE A 54 -5.32 -10.44 7.53
C ILE A 54 -4.49 -9.22 7.95
N ALA A 55 -3.29 -9.45 8.48
CA ALA A 55 -2.36 -8.39 8.85
C ALA A 55 -1.28 -8.21 7.77
N LEU A 56 -1.18 -7.01 7.19
CA LEU A 56 -0.10 -6.64 6.27
C LEU A 56 0.98 -5.86 7.04
N THR A 57 2.14 -6.46 7.21
CA THR A 57 3.29 -5.87 7.91
C THR A 57 4.48 -5.71 6.97
N GLY A 58 5.30 -4.68 7.21
CA GLY A 58 6.50 -4.42 6.42
C GLY A 58 7.05 -3.03 6.67
N MET A 59 8.23 -2.77 6.09
CA MET A 59 8.85 -1.45 6.18
C MET A 59 7.97 -0.37 5.52
N GLY A 60 8.09 0.85 6.04
CA GLY A 60 7.45 2.02 5.44
C GLY A 60 7.89 2.22 3.98
N GLY A 61 6.95 2.65 3.13
CA GLY A 61 7.23 2.91 1.71
C GLY A 61 7.17 1.69 0.80
N LEU A 62 6.99 0.46 1.33
CA LEU A 62 6.81 -0.73 0.50
C LEU A 62 5.43 -0.85 -0.14
N GLY A 63 4.47 0.01 0.22
CA GLY A 63 3.15 0.02 -0.41
C GLY A 63 2.18 -1.04 0.13
N ASN A 64 2.30 -1.44 1.40
CA ASN A 64 1.34 -2.32 2.07
C ASN A 64 -0.09 -1.77 1.98
N THR A 65 -0.26 -0.47 2.27
CA THR A 65 -1.55 0.22 2.15
C THR A 65 -2.06 0.21 0.71
N THR A 66 -1.17 0.25 -0.28
CA THR A 66 -1.55 0.14 -1.70
C THR A 66 -2.15 -1.23 -2.01
N VAL A 67 -1.54 -2.31 -1.53
CA VAL A 67 -2.05 -3.68 -1.72
C VAL A 67 -3.41 -3.85 -1.04
N ALA A 68 -3.56 -3.42 0.21
CA ALA A 68 -4.85 -3.44 0.92
C ALA A 68 -5.94 -2.66 0.17
N HIS A 69 -5.61 -1.48 -0.37
CA HIS A 69 -6.56 -0.66 -1.12
C HIS A 69 -6.96 -1.29 -2.46
N LEU A 70 -6.02 -1.99 -3.12
CA LEU A 70 -6.32 -2.74 -4.33
C LEU A 70 -7.27 -3.91 -4.04
N MET A 71 -7.07 -4.64 -2.94
CA MET A 71 -7.99 -5.69 -2.48
C MET A 71 -9.38 -5.12 -2.17
N TYR A 72 -9.45 -3.99 -1.43
CA TYR A 72 -10.72 -3.33 -1.08
C TYR A 72 -11.54 -2.94 -2.32
N LYS A 73 -10.86 -2.66 -3.44
CA LYS A 73 -11.47 -2.31 -4.72
C LYS A 73 -11.78 -3.51 -5.62
N ASP A 74 -11.26 -4.70 -5.34
CA ASP A 74 -11.45 -5.91 -6.14
C ASP A 74 -12.93 -6.30 -6.19
N LEU A 75 -13.46 -6.56 -7.39
CA LEU A 75 -14.88 -6.84 -7.60
C LEU A 75 -15.36 -8.07 -6.84
N ARG A 76 -14.49 -9.06 -6.62
CA ARG A 76 -14.82 -10.28 -5.86
C ARG A 76 -15.07 -9.92 -4.40
N VAL A 77 -14.18 -9.11 -3.81
CA VAL A 77 -14.35 -8.58 -2.44
C VAL A 77 -15.59 -7.70 -2.34
N LYS A 78 -15.85 -6.85 -3.34
CA LYS A 78 -17.05 -6.00 -3.35
C LYS A 78 -18.36 -6.78 -3.38
N SER A 79 -18.37 -7.93 -4.05
CA SER A 79 -19.57 -8.75 -4.25
C SER A 79 -19.80 -9.71 -3.09
N TYR A 80 -18.74 -10.09 -2.36
CA TYR A 80 -18.82 -11.01 -1.23
C TYR A 80 -19.27 -10.32 0.07
N PHE A 81 -18.82 -9.09 0.33
CA PHE A 81 -19.15 -8.35 1.55
C PHE A 81 -20.23 -7.29 1.31
N ASP A 82 -21.39 -7.46 1.94
CA ASP A 82 -22.51 -6.50 1.89
C ASP A 82 -22.12 -5.11 2.40
N LEU A 83 -21.34 -5.08 3.49
CA LEU A 83 -20.86 -3.86 4.12
C LEU A 83 -19.33 -3.82 4.10
N ARG A 84 -18.78 -2.67 3.72
CA ARG A 84 -17.34 -2.44 3.61
C ARG A 84 -17.00 -1.04 4.09
N GLY A 85 -15.91 -0.92 4.84
CA GLY A 85 -15.39 0.36 5.35
C GLY A 85 -13.88 0.45 5.16
N TRP A 86 -13.37 1.67 5.00
CA TRP A 86 -11.94 1.95 4.94
C TRP A 86 -11.63 3.12 5.89
N ILE A 87 -10.76 2.88 6.85
CA ILE A 87 -10.38 3.86 7.87
C ILE A 87 -8.86 4.00 7.86
N SER A 88 -8.38 5.24 7.91
CA SER A 88 -6.96 5.53 8.14
C SER A 88 -6.82 6.12 9.53
N VAL A 89 -5.93 5.54 10.32
CA VAL A 89 -5.62 5.98 11.68
C VAL A 89 -4.19 6.53 11.67
N SER A 90 -4.02 7.78 12.12
CA SER A 90 -2.71 8.40 12.30
C SER A 90 -2.22 8.24 13.74
N GLU A 91 -0.94 8.53 13.99
CA GLU A 91 -0.30 8.36 15.31
C GLU A 91 -0.96 9.19 16.42
N HIS A 92 -1.57 10.32 16.06
CA HIS A 92 -2.40 11.12 16.95
C HIS A 92 -3.87 10.82 16.69
N PHE A 93 -4.33 9.68 17.19
CA PHE A 93 -5.72 9.27 17.10
C PHE A 93 -6.34 9.15 18.48
N ASP A 94 -7.42 9.90 18.71
CA ASP A 94 -8.23 9.80 19.91
C ASP A 94 -9.53 9.05 19.61
N VAL A 95 -9.63 7.83 20.15
CA VAL A 95 -10.82 6.97 20.03
C VAL A 95 -12.03 7.61 20.74
N ALA A 96 -11.80 8.37 21.82
CA ALA A 96 -12.86 8.99 22.60
C ALA A 96 -13.50 10.20 21.88
N ALA A 97 -12.82 10.77 20.89
CA ALA A 97 -13.36 11.87 20.07
C ALA A 97 -14.37 11.39 19.00
N LEU A 98 -14.59 10.08 18.87
CA LEU A 98 -15.51 9.46 17.91
C LEU A 98 -16.83 8.98 18.54
N SER A 99 -17.08 9.25 19.83
CA SER A 99 -18.30 8.83 20.54
C SER A 99 -19.50 9.76 20.32
#